data_AF-A0A7Y7DEQ2-F1
#
_entry.id   AF-A0A7Y7DEQ2-F1
#
_cell.length_a   1.000
_cell.length_b   1.000
_cell.length_c   1.000
_cell.angle_alpha   90.00
_cell.angle_beta   90.00
_cell.angle_gamma   90.00
#
_symmetry.space_group_name_H-M   'P 1'
#
loop_
_entity.id
_entity.type
_entity.pdbx_description
1 polymer ?
#
loop_
_entity_poly.entity_id
_entity_poly.type
_entity_poly.pdbx_seq_one_letter_code
_entity_poly.pdbx_strand_id
1 'polypeptide(L)' 'MDWKRIVRFKVGGELWEVPLHVLILMALITLMLMLGGAYLGFRFGANQVNP' A
#
# COMPACT_ATOMS: atom_id res chain seq x y z
N MET A 1 18.86 -5.71 -10.14
CA MET A 1 17.91 -4.64 -9.73
C MET A 1 18.65 -3.71 -8.79
N ASP A 2 18.67 -2.42 -9.04
CA ASP A 2 19.38 -1.46 -8.19
C ASP A 2 18.43 -0.97 -7.08
N TRP A 3 18.36 -1.73 -5.97
CA TRP A 3 17.41 -1.54 -4.86
C TRP A 3 17.65 -0.23 -4.08
N LYS A 4 18.79 0.43 -4.32
CA LYS A 4 19.17 1.71 -3.72
C LYS A 4 18.87 2.91 -4.61
N ARG A 5 18.22 2.71 -5.78
CA ARG A 5 17.85 3.82 -6.65
C ARG A 5 16.98 4.84 -5.90
N ILE A 6 17.45 6.07 -5.80
CA ILE A 6 16.71 7.18 -5.18
C ILE A 6 15.76 7.76 -6.24
N VAL A 7 14.47 7.82 -5.92
CA VAL A 7 13.44 8.35 -6.80
C VAL A 7 13.17 9.81 -6.43
N ARG A 8 13.47 10.66 -7.40
CA ARG A 8 13.23 12.10 -7.52
C ARG A 8 11.76 12.45 -7.77
N PHE A 9 10.96 12.99 -6.84
CA PHE A 9 9.63 13.49 -7.22
C PHE A 9 9.30 14.85 -6.61
N LYS A 10 8.53 15.67 -7.34
CA LYS A 10 8.16 17.02 -6.91
C LYS A 10 6.70 17.04 -6.47
N VAL A 11 6.45 17.36 -5.21
CA VAL A 11 5.09 17.47 -4.63
C VAL A 11 4.95 18.86 -4.02
N GLY A 12 3.93 19.62 -4.43
CA GLY A 12 3.62 20.92 -3.84
C GLY A 12 4.69 22.02 -3.98
N GLY A 13 5.73 21.79 -4.79
CA GLY A 13 6.87 22.72 -4.94
C GLY A 13 8.17 22.18 -4.36
N GLU A 14 8.11 21.20 -3.46
CA GLU A 14 9.29 20.60 -2.83
C GLU A 14 9.79 19.35 -3.56
N LEU A 15 11.11 19.23 -3.65
CA LEU A 15 11.79 18.05 -4.21
C LEU A 15 11.89 16.99 -3.11
N TRP A 16 11.05 15.97 -3.22
CA TRP A 16 11.06 14.81 -2.35
C TRP A 16 11.98 13.74 -2.92
N GLU A 17 12.89 13.25 -2.09
CA GLU A 17 13.81 12.18 -2.42
C GLU A 17 13.45 10.94 -1.61
N VAL A 18 12.96 9.89 -2.28
CA VAL A 18 12.56 8.65 -1.59
C VAL A 18 13.27 7.45 -2.20
N PRO A 19 13.87 6.57 -1.37
CA PRO A 19 14.49 5.34 -1.87
C PRO A 19 13.44 4.40 -2.48
N LEU A 20 13.78 3.74 -3.59
CA LEU A 20 12.88 2.82 -4.29
C LEU A 20 12.33 1.70 -3.39
N HIS A 21 13.15 1.16 -2.47
CA HIS A 21 12.70 0.12 -1.54
C HIS A 21 11.59 0.59 -0.60
N VAL A 22 11.59 1.88 -0.21
CA VAL A 22 10.54 2.45 0.66
C VAL A 22 9.23 2.56 -0.10
N LEU A 23 9.27 3.00 -1.36
CA LEU A 23 8.08 3.08 -2.22
C LEU A 23 7.46 1.69 -2.45
N ILE A 24 8.30 0.68 -2.71
CA ILE A 24 7.85 -0.71 -2.88
C ILE A 24 7.24 -1.23 -1.57
N LEU A 25 7.86 -0.96 -0.42
CA LEU A 25 7.35 -1.36 0.88
C LEU A 25 5.98 -0.75 1.15
N MET A 26 5.81 0.55 0.89
CA MET A 26 4.52 1.22 1.04
C MET A 26 3.46 0.58 0.13
N ALA A 27 3.77 0.41 -1.16
CA ALA A 27 2.83 -0.20 -2.11
C ALA A 27 2.40 -1.61 -1.66
N LEU A 28 3.34 -2.42 -1.17
CA LEU A 28 3.09 -3.77 -0.71
C LEU A 28 2.19 -3.78 0.54
N ILE A 29 2.46 -2.93 1.53
CA ILE A 29 1.65 -2.80 2.73
C ILE A 29 0.23 -2.33 2.38
N THR A 30 0.10 -1.33 1.50
CA THR A 30 -1.22 -0.86 1.04
C THR A 30 -2.02 -1.99 0.39
N LEU A 31 -1.39 -2.77 -0.48
CA LEU A 31 -2.04 -3.90 -1.16
C LEU A 31 -2.45 -4.99 -0.15
N MET A 32 -1.59 -5.28 0.83
CA MET A 32 -1.86 -6.25 1.89
C MET A 32 -3.03 -5.80 2.78
N LEU A 33 -3.11 -4.51 3.10
CA LEU A 33 -4.24 -3.92 3.85
C LEU A 33 -5.54 -3.94 3.05
N MET A 34 -5.50 -3.63 1.75
CA MET A 34 -6.67 -3.72 0.88
C MET A 34 -7.20 -5.15 0.80
N LEU A 35 -6.32 -6.13 0.57
CA LEU A 35 -6.70 -7.54 0.50
C LEU A 35 -7.20 -8.07 1.85
N GLY A 36 -6.50 -7.73 2.93
CA GLY A 36 -6.90 -8.10 4.29
C GLY A 36 -8.25 -7.50 4.68
N GLY A 37 -8.46 -6.21 4.37
CA GLY A 37 -9.72 -5.52 4.59
C GLY A 37 -10.86 -6.11 3.76
N ALA A 38 -10.63 -6.43 2.48
CA ALA A 38 -11.63 -7.06 1.63
C ALA A 38 -12.01 -8.47 2.13
N TYR A 39 -11.02 -9.28 2.54
CA TYR A 39 -11.26 -10.61 3.09
C TYR A 39 -12.05 -10.56 4.40
N LEU A 40 -11.60 -9.72 5.34
CA LEU A 40 -12.29 -9.54 6.62
C LEU A 40 -13.69 -8.96 6.40
N GLY A 41 -13.84 -7.97 5.53
CA GLY A 41 -15.13 -7.39 5.16
C GLY A 41 -16.10 -8.42 4.59
N PHE A 42 -15.63 -9.30 3.70
CA PHE A 42 -16.43 -10.41 3.17
C PHE A 42 -16.84 -11.40 4.28
N ARG A 43 -15.90 -11.77 5.16
CA ARG A 43 -16.18 -12.70 6.28
C ARG A 43 -17.19 -12.12 7.28
N PHE A 44 -17.05 -10.85 7.65
CA PHE A 44 -17.97 -10.19 8.58
C PHE A 44 -19.33 -9.91 7.94
N GLY A 45 -19.38 -9.52 6.66
CA GLY A 45 -20.62 -9.31 5.92
C GLY A 45 -21.40 -10.61 5.69
N ALA A 46 -20.71 -11.71 5.35
CA ALA A 46 -21.35 -13.01 5.14
C ALA A 46 -22.01 -13.57 6.42
N ASN A 47 -21.44 -13.29 7.59
CA ASN A 47 -21.99 -13.71 8.89
C ASN A 47 -23.17 -12.85 9.36
N GLN A 48 -23.45 -11.70 8.72
CA GLN A 48 -24.60 -10.85 9.04
C GLN A 48 -25.86 -11.17 8.21
N VAL A 49 -25.71 -11.84 7.06
CA VAL A 49 -26.82 -12.16 6.14
C VAL A 49 -27.41 -13.54 6.41
N ASN A 50 -26.82 -14.33 7.31
CA ASN A 50 -27.36 -15.61 7.76
C ASN A 50 -27.97 -15.45 9.16
N PRO A 51 -29.30 -15.26 9.32
CA PRO A 51 -29.96 -15.27 10.62
C PRO A 51 -29.82 -16.62 11.34
#